data_AF-A0A352CCT2-F1
#
_entry.id   AF-A0A352CCT2-F1
#
_cell.length_a   1.000
_cell.length_b   1.000
_cell.length_c   1.000
_cell.angle_alpha   90.00
_cell.angle_beta   90.00
_cell.angle_gamma   90.00
#
_symmetry.space_group_name_H-M   'P 1'
#
loop_
_entity.id
_entity.type
_entity.pdbx_description
1 polymer ?
#
loop_
_entity_poly.entity_id
_entity_poly.type
_entity_poly.pdbx_seq_one_letter_code
_entity_poly.pdbx_strand_id
1 'polypeptide(L)' 'MRAEDETIFALATAPGRGAVAVMRVSGRRALAALIALAGRAPPARRAALRSLRDPISGDPID' A
#
# COMPACT_ATOMS: atom_id res chain seq x y z
N MET A 1 19.69 -6.47 13.01
CA MET A 1 18.58 -6.24 12.07
C MET A 1 19.20 -6.16 10.69
N ARG A 2 18.86 -7.07 9.77
CA ARG A 2 19.39 -7.02 8.41
C ARG A 2 18.45 -6.17 7.55
N ALA A 3 18.98 -5.49 6.54
CA ALA A 3 18.15 -4.65 5.66
C ALA A 3 17.05 -5.47 4.98
N GLU A 4 17.28 -6.75 4.68
CA GLU A 4 16.26 -7.66 4.17
C GLU A 4 15.06 -7.93 5.11
N ASP A 5 15.14 -7.62 6.41
CA ASP A 5 14.02 -7.75 7.34
C ASP A 5 13.07 -6.54 7.33
N GLU A 6 13.49 -5.42 6.71
CA GLU A 6 12.70 -4.20 6.67
C GLU A 6 11.53 -4.31 5.69
N THR A 7 10.43 -3.61 6.00
CA THR A 7 9.33 -3.46 5.05
C THR A 7 9.61 -2.23 4.20
N ILE A 8 9.75 -2.46 2.90
CA ILE A 8 10.10 -1.45 1.91
C ILE A 8 8.89 -1.09 1.05
N PHE A 9 8.90 0.11 0.47
CA PHE A 9 7.93 0.51 -0.54
C PHE A 9 8.60 1.29 -1.68
N ALA A 10 7.97 1.28 -2.85
CA ALA A 10 8.40 2.09 -3.99
C ALA A 10 7.23 2.35 -4.95
N LEU A 11 7.34 3.44 -5.71
CA LEU A 11 6.55 3.63 -6.92
C LEU A 11 6.99 2.57 -7.95
N ALA A 12 6.06 1.74 -8.41
CA ALA A 12 6.30 0.65 -9.35
C ALA A 12 5.98 1.02 -10.82
N THR A 13 5.49 2.24 -11.04
CA THR A 13 5.20 2.83 -12.36
C THR A 13 6.12 4.02 -12.64
N ALA A 14 6.25 4.44 -13.90
CA ALA A 14 7.02 5.63 -14.24
C ALA A 14 6.45 6.90 -13.55
N PRO A 15 7.29 7.87 -13.17
CA PRO A 15 6.83 9.13 -12.60
C PRO A 15 6.13 10.00 -13.66
N GLY A 16 5.18 10.83 -13.22
CA GLY A 16 4.44 11.74 -14.08
C GLY A 16 2.94 11.49 -14.05
N ARG A 17 2.21 12.14 -14.98
CA ARG A 17 0.76 11.96 -15.11
C ARG A 17 0.46 10.68 -15.90
N GLY A 18 -0.38 9.84 -15.33
CA GLY A 18 -0.91 8.64 -15.97
C GLY A 18 -2.32 8.35 -15.44
N ALA A 19 -3.05 7.45 -16.12
CA ALA A 19 -4.40 7.07 -15.68
C ALA A 19 -4.38 6.30 -14.35
N VAL A 20 -3.29 5.58 -14.06
CA VAL A 20 -3.09 4.78 -12.85
C VAL A 20 -1.63 4.87 -12.41
N ALA A 21 -1.40 4.94 -11.10
CA ALA A 21 -0.10 4.74 -10.48
C ALA A 21 -0.14 3.48 -9.60
N VAL A 22 0.98 2.73 -9.53
CA VAL A 22 1.07 1.54 -8.69
C VAL A 22 2.16 1.75 -7.65
N MET A 23 1.81 1.63 -6.37
CA MET A 23 2.76 1.58 -5.26
C MET A 23 2.91 0.13 -4.80
N ARG A 24 4.15 -0.37 -4.71
CA ARG A 24 4.44 -1.73 -4.22
C ARG A 24 5.02 -1.64 -2.82
N VAL A 25 4.55 -2.50 -1.92
CA VAL A 25 5.08 -2.69 -0.56
C VAL A 25 5.47 -4.15 -0.37
N SER A 26 6.66 -4.40 0.18
CA SER A 26 7.19 -5.74 0.40
C SER A 26 7.80 -5.85 1.80
N GLY A 27 7.63 -7.01 2.44
CA GLY A 27 8.19 -7.31 3.76
C GLY A 27 7.13 -7.68 4.80
N ARG A 28 7.57 -7.97 6.02
CA ARG A 28 6.73 -8.56 7.09
C ARG A 28 5.55 -7.68 7.50
N ARG A 29 5.64 -6.35 7.33
CA ARG A 29 4.58 -5.39 7.68
C ARG A 29 3.74 -4.93 6.49
N ALA A 30 3.95 -5.46 5.28
CA ALA A 30 3.23 -5.02 4.08
C ALA A 30 1.70 -5.16 4.22
N LEU A 31 1.24 -6.29 4.76
CA LEU A 31 -0.18 -6.54 5.00
C LEU A 31 -0.76 -5.59 6.07
N ALA A 32 -0.01 -5.35 7.15
CA ALA A 32 -0.42 -4.43 8.20
C ALA A 32 -0.54 -2.99 7.68
N ALA A 33 0.39 -2.56 6.83
CA ALA A 33 0.33 -1.25 6.17
C ALA A 33 -0.91 -1.13 5.26
N LEU A 34 -1.20 -2.16 4.45
CA LEU A 34 -2.42 -2.19 3.63
C LEU A 34 -3.69 -2.08 4.47
N ILE A 35 -3.76 -2.82 5.58
CA ILE A 35 -4.94 -2.79 6.48
C ILE A 35 -5.09 -1.42 7.14
N ALA A 36 -3.99 -0.78 7.56
CA ALA A 36 -4.04 0.55 8.15
C ALA A 36 -4.60 1.60 7.19
N LEU A 37 -4.23 1.53 5.90
CA LEU A 37 -4.66 2.50 4.89
C LEU A 37 -6.04 2.19 4.28
N ALA A 38 -6.37 0.90 4.10
CA ALA A 38 -7.53 0.44 3.32
C ALA A 38 -8.58 -0.31 4.17
N GLY A 39 -8.36 -0.42 5.49
CA GLY A 39 -9.24 -1.07 6.46
C GLY A 39 -9.21 -2.60 6.47
N ARG A 40 -9.11 -3.27 5.30
CA ARG A 40 -9.02 -4.74 5.20
C ARG A 40 -8.30 -5.21 3.94
N ALA A 41 -7.64 -6.35 4.04
CA ALA A 41 -7.01 -7.01 2.88
C ALA A 41 -7.95 -8.01 2.19
N PRO A 42 -7.90 -8.14 0.85
CA PRO A 42 -8.57 -9.23 0.14
C PRO A 42 -7.82 -10.57 0.33
N PRO A 43 -8.43 -11.71 -0.04
CA PRO A 43 -7.71 -12.98 -0.13
C PRO A 43 -6.49 -12.87 -1.05
N ALA A 44 -5.47 -13.70 -0.79
CA ALA A 44 -4.24 -13.71 -1.58
C ALA A 44 -4.54 -13.82 -3.09
N ARG A 45 -3.87 -12.97 -3.88
CA ARG A 45 -4.00 -12.89 -5.35
C ARG A 45 -5.39 -12.47 -5.86
N ARG A 46 -6.16 -11.71 -5.06
CA ARG A 46 -7.42 -11.08 -5.51
C ARG A 46 -7.36 -9.56 -5.38
N ALA A 47 -7.88 -8.85 -6.37
CA ALA A 47 -8.05 -7.40 -6.32
C ALA A 47 -9.35 -7.04 -5.59
N ALA A 48 -9.36 -5.90 -4.91
CA ALA A 48 -10.55 -5.32 -4.29
C ALA A 48 -10.45 -3.79 -4.29
N LEU A 49 -11.55 -3.12 -4.64
CA LEU A 49 -11.63 -1.65 -4.60
C LEU A 49 -11.77 -1.15 -3.15
N ARG A 50 -10.95 -0.19 -2.76
CA ARG A 50 -10.97 0.47 -1.45
C ARG A 50 -10.59 1.94 -1.61
N SER A 51 -11.15 2.81 -0.77
CA SER A 51 -10.60 4.14 -0.56
C SER A 51 -9.40 4.05 0.39
N LEU A 52 -8.33 4.76 0.10
CA LEU A 52 -7.17 4.87 0.98
C LEU A 52 -7.34 6.09 1.89
N ARG A 53 -7.04 5.92 3.17
CA ARG A 53 -7.19 6.98 4.18
C ARG A 53 -5.93 7.10 5.03
N ASP A 54 -5.68 8.30 5.50
CA ASP A 54 -4.63 8.55 6.48
C ASP A 54 -5.01 7.87 7.81
N PRO A 55 -4.17 6.99 8.39
CA PRO A 55 -4.53 6.23 9.58
C PRO A 55 -4.66 7.04 10.87
N ILE A 56 -4.19 8.29 10.88
CA ILE A 56 -4.19 9.16 12.07
C ILE A 56 -5.36 10.13 12.02
N SER A 57 -5.55 10.82 10.89
CA SER A 57 -6.60 11.82 10.68
C SER A 57 -7.90 11.23 10.14
N GLY A 58 -7.83 10.13 9.38
CA GLY A 58 -8.97 9.54 8.67
C GLY A 58 -9.30 10.19 7.33
N ASP A 59 -8.56 11.23 6.95
CA ASP A 59 -8.77 11.95 5.70
C ASP A 59 -8.49 11.05 4.47
N PRO A 60 -9.26 11.23 3.37
CA PRO A 60 -9.01 10.48 2.14
C PRO A 60 -7.67 10.88 1.52
N ILE A 61 -6.88 9.89 1.12
CA ILE A 61 -5.62 10.05 0.39
C ILE A 61 -5.85 10.02 -1.13
N ASP A 62 -6.76 9.14 -1.55
CA ASP A 62 -7.19 8.92 -2.94
C ASP A 62 -8.72 8.93 -3.00
#